data_AF-A0AAD0S3X9-F1
#
_entry.id   AF-A0AAD0S3X9-F1
#
_cell.length_a   1.000
_cell.length_b   1.000
_cell.length_c   1.000
_cell.angle_alpha   90.00
_cell.angle_beta   90.00
_cell.angle_gamma   90.00
#
_symmetry.space_group_name_H-M   'P 1'
#
loop_
_entity.id
_entity.type
_entity.pdbx_description
1 polymer ?
#
loop_
_entity_poly.entity_id
_entity_poly.type
_entity_poly.pdbx_seq_one_letter_code
_entity_poly.pdbx_strand_id
1 'polypeptide(L)'
;MTISNLKLNEVTGKYIITSELSSDEIIETAKKLLNNRLRRGAIFNSPTQVTDYLEVHLKGLEHEVFYMLYLDNQNRLIDKEILFTGTINAASVYPREIVKSVLKKNAASVILAHNHPSGIAEPSQADKLITTKIQHALNHIDVNVLDHIIIGENTVSFAERGLI
;
A
#
# COMPACT_ATOMS: atom_id res chain seq x y z
N MET A 1 8.83 20.23 13.65
CA MET A 1 9.50 20.49 12.37
C MET A 1 8.46 20.93 11.36
N THR A 2 8.36 22.24 11.19
CA THR A 2 7.40 22.92 10.31
C THR A 2 7.88 22.74 8.88
N ILE A 3 7.03 22.24 7.99
CA ILE A 3 7.28 22.37 6.55
C ILE A 3 7.09 23.86 6.26
N SER A 4 8.10 24.50 5.68
CA SER A 4 8.39 25.93 5.79
C SER A 4 7.21 26.86 5.44
N ASN A 5 6.25 26.40 4.64
CA ASN A 5 5.23 27.25 4.01
C ASN A 5 3.77 26.77 4.24
N LEU A 6 3.56 25.67 4.97
CA LEU A 6 2.24 25.15 5.38
C LEU A 6 2.15 25.08 6.90
N LYS A 7 1.30 25.93 7.50
CA LYS A 7 1.16 26.04 8.96
C LYS A 7 -0.18 25.46 9.41
N LEU A 8 -0.15 24.49 10.31
CA LEU A 8 -1.36 23.96 10.95
C LEU A 8 -1.91 24.99 11.93
N ASN A 9 -3.17 25.34 11.78
CA ASN A 9 -3.94 26.01 12.81
C ASN A 9 -4.43 24.94 13.81
N GLU A 10 -3.75 24.83 14.94
CA GLU A 10 -4.02 23.84 16.01
C GLU A 10 -5.47 23.91 16.54
N VAL A 11 -6.11 25.09 16.49
CA VAL A 11 -7.48 25.30 16.99
C VAL A 11 -8.53 24.73 16.03
N THR A 12 -8.31 24.85 14.73
CA THR A 12 -9.29 24.46 13.70
C THR A 12 -8.93 23.16 12.98
N GLY A 13 -7.71 22.67 13.15
CA GLY A 13 -7.16 21.54 12.39
C GLY A 13 -6.91 21.83 10.90
N LYS A 14 -7.10 23.07 10.45
CA LYS A 14 -6.91 23.48 9.05
C LYS A 14 -5.50 24.00 8.81
N TYR A 15 -4.97 23.78 7.62
CA TYR A 15 -3.68 24.31 7.20
C TYR A 15 -3.86 25.67 6.51
N ILE A 16 -2.93 26.59 6.76
CA ILE A 16 -2.79 27.86 6.03
C ILE A 16 -1.48 27.86 5.25
N ILE A 17 -1.51 28.44 4.06
CA ILE A 17 -0.33 28.66 3.22
C ILE A 17 0.27 30.01 3.60
N THR A 18 1.54 30.04 4.01
CA THR A 18 2.21 31.26 4.51
C THR A 18 3.12 31.93 3.48
N SER A 19 3.40 31.28 2.35
CA SER A 19 4.10 31.81 1.19
C SER A 19 3.77 30.98 -0.05
N GLU A 20 4.23 31.40 -1.23
CA GLU A 20 4.11 30.61 -2.45
C GLU A 20 4.69 29.18 -2.26
N LEU A 21 4.02 28.21 -2.88
CA LEU A 21 4.36 26.79 -2.87
C LEU A 21 4.37 26.28 -4.31
N SER A 22 5.40 25.52 -4.65
CA SER A 22 5.41 24.73 -5.87
C SER A 22 4.48 23.51 -5.76
N SER A 23 4.07 22.96 -6.91
CA SER A 23 3.32 21.71 -6.97
C SER A 23 4.04 20.56 -6.25
N ASP A 24 5.37 20.49 -6.38
CA ASP A 24 6.19 19.45 -5.75
C ASP A 24 6.16 19.55 -4.22
N GLU A 25 6.24 20.76 -3.65
CA GLU A 25 6.14 20.97 -2.20
C GLU A 25 4.76 20.59 -1.65
N ILE A 26 3.69 20.85 -2.41
CA ILE A 26 2.33 20.45 -2.04
C ILE A 26 2.22 18.92 -2.01
N ILE A 27 2.72 18.24 -3.05
CA ILE A 27 2.71 16.78 -3.15
C ILE A 27 3.53 16.15 -2.02
N GLU A 28 4.73 16.67 -1.75
CA GLU A 28 5.59 16.18 -0.65
C GLU A 28 4.91 16.38 0.71
N THR A 29 4.25 17.51 0.91
CA THR A 29 3.50 17.78 2.15
C THR A 29 2.31 16.84 2.30
N ALA A 30 1.54 16.63 1.24
CA ALA A 30 0.43 15.67 1.24
C ALA A 30 0.93 14.25 1.57
N LYS A 31 2.04 13.82 0.95
CA LYS A 31 2.72 12.55 1.27
C LYS A 31 3.10 12.46 2.74
N LYS A 32 3.65 13.51 3.34
CA LYS A 32 3.99 13.56 4.78
C LYS A 32 2.75 13.48 5.67
N LEU A 33 1.68 14.20 5.34
CA LEU A 33 0.43 14.19 6.10
C LEU A 33 -0.25 12.82 6.07
N LEU A 34 -0.29 12.19 4.90
CA LEU A 34 -0.83 10.84 4.73
C LEU A 34 0.01 9.81 5.48
N ASN A 35 1.33 9.88 5.36
CA ASN A 35 2.24 9.02 6.14
C ASN A 35 2.08 9.22 7.65
N ASN A 36 1.77 10.43 8.12
CA ASN A 36 1.50 10.69 9.54
C ASN A 36 0.18 10.10 10.02
N ARG A 37 -0.88 10.15 9.20
CA ARG A 37 -2.16 9.50 9.50
C ARG A 37 -2.05 7.98 9.53
N LEU A 38 -1.09 7.45 8.77
CA LEU A 38 -0.94 6.01 8.52
C LEU A 38 0.41 5.48 9.03
N ARG A 39 0.85 5.99 10.18
CA ARG A 39 2.01 5.46 10.92
C ARG A 39 1.70 4.08 11.51
N ARG A 40 2.74 3.37 11.95
CA ARG A 40 2.59 2.15 12.75
C ARG A 40 1.51 2.34 13.83
N GLY A 41 0.52 1.45 13.85
CA GLY A 41 -0.65 1.52 14.72
C GLY A 41 -1.91 2.13 14.08
N ALA A 42 -1.82 2.69 12.87
CA ALA A 42 -2.99 3.16 12.13
C ALA A 42 -3.91 1.99 11.80
N ILE A 43 -5.20 2.14 12.13
CA ILE A 43 -6.23 1.14 11.84
C ILE A 43 -6.71 1.37 10.41
N PHE A 44 -6.60 0.37 9.54
CA PHE A 44 -7.29 0.41 8.25
C PHE A 44 -8.75 0.02 8.47
N ASN A 45 -9.59 1.02 8.71
CA ASN A 45 -11.01 0.83 9.00
C ASN A 45 -11.91 0.95 7.76
N SER A 46 -11.34 1.25 6.59
CA SER A 46 -12.04 1.20 5.31
C SER A 46 -11.09 0.86 4.15
N PRO A 47 -11.58 0.20 3.09
CA PRO A 47 -10.83 -0.01 1.86
C PRO A 47 -10.27 1.30 1.30
N THR A 48 -11.08 2.37 1.25
CA THR A 48 -10.66 3.69 0.75
C THR A 48 -9.40 4.24 1.41
N GLN A 49 -9.22 4.05 2.73
CA GLN A 49 -7.99 4.53 3.39
C GLN A 49 -6.74 3.77 2.95
N VAL A 50 -6.88 2.47 2.67
CA VAL A 50 -5.80 1.65 2.13
C VAL A 50 -5.50 2.09 0.70
N THR A 51 -6.55 2.30 -0.11
CA THR A 51 -6.43 2.71 -1.51
C THR A 51 -5.76 4.07 -1.65
N ASP A 52 -6.26 5.09 -0.94
CA ASP A 52 -5.68 6.45 -0.94
C ASP A 52 -4.20 6.42 -0.55
N TYR A 53 -3.85 5.60 0.44
CA TYR A 53 -2.47 5.42 0.86
C TYR A 53 -1.61 4.82 -0.24
N LEU A 54 -2.06 3.72 -0.86
CA LEU A 54 -1.31 3.02 -1.88
C LEU A 54 -1.17 3.88 -3.15
N GLU A 55 -2.20 4.63 -3.54
CA GLU A 55 -2.12 5.54 -4.68
C GLU A 55 -1.01 6.58 -4.49
N VAL A 56 -0.90 7.16 -3.29
CA VAL A 56 0.15 8.17 -3.00
C VAL A 56 1.57 7.60 -3.06
N HIS A 57 1.73 6.29 -2.86
CA HIS A 57 3.04 5.63 -2.87
C HIS A 57 3.39 4.97 -4.20
N LEU A 58 2.40 4.49 -4.96
CA LEU A 58 2.61 3.63 -6.12
C LEU A 58 2.15 4.24 -7.44
N LYS A 59 1.22 5.19 -7.42
CA LYS A 59 0.68 5.80 -8.65
C LYS A 59 1.74 6.65 -9.34
N GLY A 60 1.86 6.48 -10.66
CA GLY A 60 2.82 7.21 -11.49
C GLY A 60 4.27 6.71 -11.41
N LEU A 61 4.56 5.63 -10.70
CA LEU A 61 5.87 5.00 -10.78
C LEU A 61 6.09 4.41 -12.20
N GLU A 62 7.25 4.69 -12.77
CA GLU A 62 7.62 4.28 -14.15
C GLU A 62 7.89 2.77 -14.28
N HIS A 63 8.04 2.07 -13.15
CA HIS A 63 8.25 0.63 -13.09
C HIS A 63 7.27 0.00 -12.09
N GLU A 64 6.95 -1.28 -12.31
CA GLU A 64 6.12 -2.04 -11.38
C GLU A 64 6.84 -2.23 -10.05
N VAL A 65 6.10 -2.02 -8.95
CA VAL A 65 6.56 -2.22 -7.57
C VAL A 65 5.54 -3.10 -6.85
N PHE A 66 5.98 -4.25 -6.33
CA PHE A 66 5.17 -5.11 -5.49
C PHE A 66 5.36 -4.72 -4.03
N TYR A 67 4.28 -4.31 -3.40
CA TYR A 67 4.21 -3.72 -2.08
C TYR A 67 3.39 -4.60 -1.14
N MET A 68 3.77 -4.65 0.13
CA MET A 68 3.03 -5.38 1.14
C MET A 68 2.86 -4.56 2.41
N LEU A 69 1.64 -4.51 2.92
CA LEU A 69 1.29 -3.96 4.22
C LEU A 69 1.14 -5.12 5.20
N TYR A 70 1.79 -5.00 6.37
CA TYR A 70 1.74 -5.98 7.45
C TYR A 70 0.79 -5.49 8.53
N LEU A 71 -0.18 -6.31 8.93
CA LEU A 71 -1.22 -5.92 9.87
C LEU A 71 -1.24 -6.82 11.11
N ASP A 72 -1.65 -6.26 12.24
CA ASP A 72 -1.94 -7.04 13.46
C ASP A 72 -3.38 -7.60 13.44
N ASN A 73 -3.74 -8.35 14.50
CA ASN A 73 -5.08 -8.95 14.67
C ASN A 73 -6.24 -7.93 14.72
N GLN A 74 -5.94 -6.63 14.87
CA GLN A 74 -6.91 -5.54 14.87
C GLN A 74 -6.86 -4.73 13.56
N ASN A 75 -6.25 -5.28 12.52
CA ASN A 75 -6.01 -4.64 11.22
C ASN A 75 -5.25 -3.30 11.34
N ARG A 76 -4.36 -3.20 12.33
CA ARG A 76 -3.46 -2.04 12.47
C ARG A 76 -2.19 -2.29 11.69
N LEU A 77 -1.75 -1.27 10.94
CA LEU A 77 -0.49 -1.30 10.23
C LEU A 77 0.67 -1.51 11.22
N ILE A 78 1.37 -2.63 11.11
CA ILE A 78 2.61 -2.91 11.83
C ILE A 78 3.76 -2.27 11.07
N ASP A 79 3.86 -2.59 9.77
CA ASP A 79 4.95 -2.17 8.91
C ASP A 79 4.55 -2.30 7.44
N LYS A 80 5.46 -1.91 6.54
CA LYS A 80 5.29 -1.95 5.08
C LYS A 80 6.62 -2.25 4.38
N GLU A 81 6.56 -2.89 3.23
CA GLU A 81 7.77 -3.28 2.48
C GLU A 81 7.53 -3.33 0.98
N ILE A 82 8.53 -2.89 0.21
CA ILE A 82 8.65 -3.22 -1.20
C ILE A 82 9.32 -4.59 -1.29
N LEU A 83 8.60 -5.57 -1.82
CA LEU A 83 9.13 -6.92 -1.97
C LEU A 83 9.88 -7.09 -3.31
N PHE A 84 9.37 -6.48 -4.37
CA PHE A 84 9.90 -6.64 -5.73
C PHE A 84 9.77 -5.34 -6.54
N THR A 85 10.68 -5.14 -7.48
CA THR A 85 10.70 -3.99 -8.41
C THR A 85 11.02 -4.47 -9.83
N GLY A 86 10.40 -3.88 -10.84
CA GLY A 86 10.49 -4.31 -12.24
C GLY A 86 9.38 -5.28 -12.61
N THR A 87 9.35 -5.77 -13.85
CA THR A 87 8.25 -6.62 -14.35
C THR A 87 7.98 -7.81 -13.43
N ILE A 88 6.81 -7.81 -12.80
CA ILE A 88 6.40 -8.82 -11.83
C ILE A 88 5.76 -9.96 -12.61
N ASN A 89 6.53 -11.01 -12.86
CA ASN A 89 5.99 -12.27 -13.36
C ASN A 89 5.87 -13.29 -12.21
N ALA A 90 4.94 -14.24 -12.30
CA ALA A 90 4.68 -15.21 -11.22
C ALA A 90 5.93 -16.06 -10.83
N ALA A 91 6.96 -16.08 -11.69
CA ALA A 91 8.23 -16.76 -11.46
C ALA A 91 9.19 -15.98 -10.54
N SER A 92 9.07 -14.65 -10.43
CA SER A 92 9.97 -13.82 -9.62
C SER A 92 9.57 -13.71 -8.15
N VAL A 93 8.36 -14.15 -7.80
CA VAL A 93 7.86 -14.10 -6.41
C VAL A 93 7.98 -15.44 -5.71
N TYR A 94 8.84 -15.43 -4.68
CA TYR A 94 9.20 -16.59 -3.87
C TYR A 94 8.42 -16.60 -2.55
N PRO A 95 7.46 -17.54 -2.36
CA PRO A 95 6.68 -17.60 -1.13
C PRO A 95 7.51 -17.68 0.14
N ARG A 96 8.69 -18.33 0.11
CA ARG A 96 9.59 -18.41 1.26
C ARG A 96 10.03 -17.06 1.80
N GLU A 97 10.27 -16.06 0.93
CA GLU A 97 10.72 -14.73 1.38
C GLU A 97 9.55 -13.94 1.98
N ILE A 98 8.36 -14.13 1.42
CA ILE A 98 7.11 -13.55 1.96
C ILE A 98 6.82 -14.13 3.35
N VAL A 99 6.86 -15.46 3.51
CA VAL A 99 6.67 -16.12 4.81
C VAL A 99 7.70 -15.62 5.83
N LYS A 100 8.98 -15.56 5.45
CA LYS A 100 10.03 -15.02 6.34
C LYS A 100 9.73 -13.58 6.77
N SER A 101 9.29 -12.72 5.87
CA SER A 101 9.03 -11.32 6.22
C SER A 101 7.79 -11.17 7.10
N VAL A 102 6.72 -11.90 6.79
CA VAL A 102 5.50 -11.97 7.60
C VAL A 102 5.79 -12.42 9.04
N LEU A 103 6.53 -13.52 9.21
CA LEU A 103 6.93 -14.01 10.53
C LEU A 103 7.83 -13.01 11.26
N LYS A 104 8.80 -12.40 10.56
CA LYS A 104 9.68 -11.37 11.14
C LYS A 104 8.90 -10.17 11.67
N LYS A 105 7.80 -9.80 11.03
CA LYS A 105 6.94 -8.68 11.44
C LYS A 105 5.83 -9.08 12.42
N ASN A 106 5.68 -10.37 12.72
CA ASN A 106 4.55 -10.90 13.51
C ASN A 106 3.19 -10.45 12.97
N ALA A 107 3.04 -10.45 11.64
CA ALA A 107 1.80 -10.04 11.01
C ALA A 107 0.74 -11.15 11.13
N ALA A 108 -0.47 -10.76 11.50
CA ALA A 108 -1.64 -11.64 11.49
C ALA A 108 -2.34 -11.65 10.13
N SER A 109 -2.20 -10.57 9.38
CA SER A 109 -2.72 -10.46 8.02
C SER A 109 -1.88 -9.50 7.19
N VAL A 110 -2.06 -9.56 5.87
CA VAL A 110 -1.37 -8.70 4.91
C VAL A 110 -2.33 -8.15 3.86
N ILE A 111 -1.96 -7.00 3.29
CA ILE A 111 -2.55 -6.48 2.06
C ILE A 111 -1.44 -6.39 1.02
N LEU A 112 -1.68 -6.97 -0.15
CA LEU A 112 -0.79 -6.91 -1.30
C LEU A 112 -1.16 -5.71 -2.17
N ALA A 113 -0.18 -5.11 -2.84
CA ALA A 113 -0.45 -4.10 -3.84
C ALA A 113 0.65 -4.02 -4.88
N HIS A 114 0.31 -3.59 -6.09
CA HIS A 114 1.30 -3.16 -7.06
C HIS A 114 0.73 -2.13 -8.03
N ASN A 115 1.61 -1.37 -8.68
CA ASN A 115 1.21 -0.49 -9.77
C ASN A 115 1.41 -1.15 -11.13
N HIS A 116 0.59 -0.77 -12.10
CA HIS A 116 0.85 -0.99 -13.52
C HIS A 116 1.27 0.35 -14.17
N PRO A 117 2.52 0.49 -14.65
CA PRO A 117 2.99 1.68 -15.36
C PRO A 117 2.17 2.01 -16.61
N SER A 118 1.49 1.02 -17.19
CA SER A 118 0.56 1.21 -18.31
C SER A 118 -0.69 2.02 -17.96
N GLY A 119 -0.98 2.21 -16.66
CA GLY A 119 -2.19 2.85 -16.17
C GLY A 119 -3.43 1.94 -16.15
N ILE A 120 -3.37 0.75 -16.73
CA ILE A 120 -4.51 -0.18 -16.77
C ILE A 120 -4.50 -1.05 -15.51
N ALA A 121 -5.44 -0.83 -14.59
CA ALA A 121 -5.53 -1.61 -13.33
C ALA A 121 -6.25 -2.96 -13.46
N GLU A 122 -6.60 -3.39 -14.67
CA GLU A 122 -7.24 -4.69 -14.87
C GLU A 122 -6.28 -5.83 -14.50
N PRO A 123 -6.66 -6.75 -13.59
CA PRO A 123 -5.77 -7.82 -13.15
C PRO A 123 -5.42 -8.81 -14.27
N SER A 124 -4.12 -9.01 -14.49
CA SER A 124 -3.62 -10.05 -15.39
C SER A 124 -3.79 -11.45 -14.78
N GLN A 125 -3.58 -12.48 -15.61
CA GLN A 125 -3.53 -13.86 -15.10
C GLN A 125 -2.34 -14.08 -14.17
N ALA A 126 -1.23 -13.37 -14.40
CA ALA A 126 -0.07 -13.44 -13.50
C ALA A 126 -0.42 -12.90 -12.11
N ASP A 127 -1.17 -11.81 -12.02
CA ASP A 127 -1.65 -11.20 -10.76
C ASP A 127 -2.55 -12.15 -9.97
N LYS A 128 -3.43 -12.88 -10.67
CA LYS A 128 -4.29 -13.88 -10.03
C LYS A 128 -3.48 -15.05 -9.50
N LEU A 129 -2.58 -15.60 -10.32
CA LEU A 129 -1.74 -16.75 -9.94
C LEU A 129 -0.81 -16.43 -8.77
N ILE A 130 -0.15 -15.27 -8.79
CA ILE A 130 0.72 -14.84 -7.68
C ILE A 130 -0.08 -14.67 -6.39
N THR A 131 -1.26 -14.06 -6.45
CA THR A 131 -2.15 -13.88 -5.29
C THR A 131 -2.51 -15.21 -4.66
N THR A 132 -3.01 -16.15 -5.47
CA THR A 132 -3.38 -17.49 -4.99
C THR A 132 -2.17 -18.23 -4.40
N LYS A 133 -1.00 -18.13 -5.03
CA LYS A 133 0.25 -18.73 -4.53
C LYS A 133 0.65 -18.16 -3.17
N ILE A 134 0.50 -16.85 -2.97
CA ILE A 134 0.79 -16.18 -1.70
C ILE A 134 -0.23 -16.59 -0.63
N GLN A 135 -1.52 -16.57 -0.96
CA GLN A 135 -2.58 -17.02 -0.05
C GLN A 135 -2.33 -18.44 0.45
N HIS A 136 -2.05 -19.37 -0.45
CA HIS A 136 -1.79 -20.76 -0.07
C HIS A 136 -0.60 -20.85 0.89
N ALA A 137 0.48 -20.13 0.63
CA ALA A 137 1.66 -20.15 1.49
C ALA A 137 1.40 -19.54 2.88
N LEU A 138 0.66 -18.43 2.95
CA LEU A 138 0.38 -17.73 4.20
C LEU A 138 -0.71 -18.43 5.04
N ASN A 139 -1.66 -19.10 4.40
CA ASN A 139 -2.67 -19.89 5.08
C ASN A 139 -2.07 -21.05 5.89
N HIS A 140 -0.89 -21.57 5.51
CA HIS A 140 -0.20 -22.60 6.29
C HIS A 140 0.36 -22.11 7.63
N ILE A 141 0.41 -20.80 7.85
CA ILE A 141 0.88 -20.17 9.09
C ILE A 141 -0.17 -19.24 9.70
N ASP A 142 -1.46 -19.46 9.37
CA ASP A 142 -2.61 -18.71 9.87
C ASP A 142 -2.54 -17.19 9.61
N VAL A 143 -1.93 -16.78 8.49
CA VAL A 143 -1.87 -15.38 8.06
C VAL A 143 -2.77 -15.15 6.85
N ASN A 144 -3.72 -14.24 7.00
CA ASN A 144 -4.69 -13.93 5.95
C ASN A 144 -4.15 -12.88 4.97
N VAL A 145 -4.36 -13.09 3.67
CA VAL A 145 -4.28 -12.01 2.67
C VAL A 145 -5.66 -11.37 2.60
N LEU A 146 -5.80 -10.13 3.06
CA LEU A 146 -7.09 -9.45 3.11
C LEU A 146 -7.52 -8.88 1.76
N ASP A 147 -6.54 -8.43 0.97
CA ASP A 147 -6.79 -7.87 -0.35
C ASP A 147 -5.52 -7.89 -1.20
N HIS A 148 -5.71 -7.71 -2.50
CA HIS A 148 -4.68 -7.36 -3.46
C HIS A 148 -5.15 -6.18 -4.30
N ILE A 149 -4.46 -5.04 -4.16
CA ILE A 149 -4.86 -3.77 -4.78
C ILE A 149 -3.92 -3.43 -5.94
N ILE A 150 -4.49 -3.28 -7.13
CA ILE A 150 -3.75 -2.87 -8.34
C ILE A 150 -3.98 -1.38 -8.59
N ILE A 151 -2.89 -0.62 -8.66
CA ILE A 151 -2.86 0.83 -8.89
C ILE A 151 -2.55 1.14 -10.35
N GLY A 152 -3.51 1.70 -11.07
CA GLY A 152 -3.33 2.29 -12.41
C GLY A 152 -3.79 3.75 -12.42
N GLU A 153 -4.40 4.21 -13.52
CA GLU A 153 -5.16 5.45 -13.55
C GLU A 153 -6.37 5.38 -12.61
N ASN A 154 -7.03 4.23 -12.63
CA ASN A 154 -8.02 3.79 -11.64
C ASN A 154 -7.39 2.74 -10.71
N THR A 155 -8.06 2.44 -9.60
CA THR A 155 -7.61 1.40 -8.67
C THR A 155 -8.60 0.24 -8.61
N VAL A 156 -8.07 -0.98 -8.50
CA VAL A 156 -8.86 -2.22 -8.42
C VAL A 156 -8.49 -3.00 -7.15
N SER A 157 -9.50 -3.36 -6.36
CA SER A 157 -9.38 -4.32 -5.25
C SER A 157 -9.81 -5.71 -5.70
N PHE A 158 -9.05 -6.73 -5.33
CA PHE A 158 -9.42 -8.13 -5.55
C PHE A 158 -10.59 -8.54 -4.65
N ALA A 159 -10.60 -8.07 -3.39
CA ALA A 159 -11.66 -8.35 -2.44
C ALA A 159 -13.00 -7.78 -2.92
N GLU A 160 -13.03 -6.54 -3.40
CA GLU A 160 -14.25 -5.91 -3.96
C GLU A 160 -14.75 -6.63 -5.22
N ARG A 161 -13.84 -7.25 -5.98
CA ARG A 161 -14.17 -8.04 -7.18
C ARG A 161 -14.45 -9.52 -6.91
N GLY A 162 -14.38 -9.98 -5.66
CA GLY A 162 -14.59 -11.38 -5.30
C GLY A 162 -13.54 -12.33 -5.89
N LEU A 163 -12.31 -11.85 -6.08
CA LEU A 163 -11.17 -12.63 -6.58
C LEU A 163 -10.36 -13.29 -5.45
N ILE A 164 -10.71 -13.01 -4.21
CA ILE A 164 -10.05 -13.49 -2.99
C ILE A 164 -11.08 -13.80 -1.90
#